data_AF-A0AAX7VEX7-F1
#
_entry.id   AF-A0AAX7VEX7-F1
#
_cell.length_a   1.000
_cell.length_b   1.000
_cell.length_c   1.000
_cell.angle_alpha   90.00
_cell.angle_beta   90.00
_cell.angle_gamma   90.00
#
_symmetry.space_group_name_H-M   'P 1'
#
loop_
_entity.id
_entity.type
_entity.pdbx_description
1 polymer ?
#
loop_
_entity_poly.entity_id
_entity_poly.type
_entity_poly.pdbx_seq_one_letter_code
_entity_poly.pdbx_strand_id
1 'polypeptide(L)'
;FPIIVAKGTHVIIPLVAKLEGDRWEAAVVKQEDKKIKLLVNSPATAVIGRYQLTVETNNQNGSASSTHDPANDIYILFNPWCQDDIVYMDSEDERQEYILNDTGRIYYGTKDQIGARTWNYGQFSDRILAACLFVMEKSGTSPSGWGDPVNVVRIISAMVNSPDDQGVLEGNWSGDYSNGTSPTVWSGSVEILEEYHKKNGTPVKYGQCWVFAGVVTTVLRCLGIPTRTVTNFSSAHDTDVSLTTDVYLDENLEPIENLNVDSIWNFHVWNDCWMARKDLPPGHGGWQAVDATPQETSQGTYCCGPASLAAVRYGQVYLKRDTAFVFAEVNSDKIYWQKNADGTFTQIYSEKKIVGISISTKAVGSNERSDITHLYKHPEGSNEERIAVETACSFGSKAKAYSSPTAQDVSLEVTLDGEGPKMGKDAELMITLKNSSSQQRSVSLHSQVSVMYYTGVHKATVRTDTTDIEVLPNEGEWSISFWMTFFHQQDHKAYLTSRINIFFIIY
;
A
#
# COMPACT_ATOMS: atom_id res chain seq x y z
N PHE A 1 10.76 23.18 -26.21
CA PHE A 1 10.80 22.28 -25.04
C PHE A 1 10.73 23.14 -23.79
N PRO A 2 9.71 23.01 -22.93
CA PRO A 2 9.75 23.64 -21.63
C PRO A 2 10.98 23.11 -20.88
N ILE A 3 11.87 24.01 -20.45
CA ILE A 3 13.04 23.64 -19.69
C ILE A 3 12.56 23.36 -18.27
N ILE A 4 12.58 22.10 -17.84
CA ILE A 4 12.50 21.77 -16.42
C ILE A 4 13.80 22.28 -15.80
N VAL A 5 13.75 23.44 -15.15
CA VAL A 5 14.87 23.99 -14.39
C VAL A 5 14.79 23.39 -12.97
N ALA A 6 15.93 23.00 -12.40
CA ALA A 6 16.04 22.51 -11.02
C ALA A 6 15.06 21.36 -10.63
N LYS A 7 15.27 20.15 -11.17
CA LYS A 7 14.62 18.89 -10.71
C LYS A 7 13.08 18.95 -10.52
N GLY A 8 12.37 19.77 -11.30
CA GLY A 8 10.91 19.87 -11.24
C GLY A 8 10.36 20.80 -10.14
N THR A 9 11.21 21.46 -9.37
CA THR A 9 10.80 22.37 -8.27
C THR A 9 10.85 23.85 -8.66
N HIS A 10 11.32 24.18 -9.87
CA HIS A 10 11.16 25.49 -10.49
C HIS A 10 10.52 25.32 -11.86
N VAL A 11 9.35 25.91 -12.07
CA VAL A 11 8.51 25.68 -13.24
C VAL A 11 8.36 26.97 -14.04
N ILE A 12 8.82 26.94 -15.28
CA ILE A 12 8.54 28.00 -16.25
C ILE A 12 7.36 27.52 -17.11
N ILE A 13 6.25 28.26 -17.05
CA ILE A 13 5.03 27.94 -17.80
C ILE A 13 4.99 28.78 -19.08
N PRO A 14 5.33 28.21 -20.25
CA PRO A 14 5.29 28.95 -21.51
C PRO A 14 3.84 29.26 -21.94
N LEU A 15 3.66 30.43 -22.57
CA LEU A 15 2.44 30.75 -23.28
C LEU A 15 2.44 30.09 -24.67
N VAL A 16 1.44 29.26 -24.93
CA VAL A 16 1.27 28.48 -26.17
C VAL A 16 -0.08 28.77 -26.83
N ALA A 17 -0.18 28.51 -28.13
CA ALA A 17 -1.43 28.71 -28.87
C ALA A 17 -2.51 27.66 -28.53
N LYS A 18 -2.09 26.42 -28.23
CA LYS A 18 -2.96 25.31 -27.85
C LYS A 18 -2.20 24.41 -26.86
N LEU A 19 -2.90 23.92 -25.84
CA LEU A 19 -2.33 23.03 -24.83
C LEU A 19 -2.19 21.59 -25.35
N GLU A 20 -1.11 20.91 -24.98
CA GLU A 20 -0.87 19.49 -25.29
C GLU A 20 -1.28 18.53 -24.15
N GLY A 21 -1.66 19.05 -22.98
CA GLY A 21 -2.35 18.32 -21.90
C GLY A 21 -1.46 17.54 -20.93
N ASP A 22 -0.21 17.23 -21.27
CA ASP A 22 0.70 16.40 -20.48
C ASP A 22 1.86 17.17 -19.81
N ARG A 23 1.80 18.50 -19.80
CA ARG A 23 2.91 19.36 -19.36
C ARG A 23 2.46 20.73 -18.87
N TRP A 24 3.41 21.44 -18.28
CA TRP A 24 3.26 22.83 -17.86
C TRP A 24 3.17 23.77 -19.05
N GLU A 25 1.98 24.30 -19.31
CA GLU A 25 1.69 25.23 -20.40
C GLU A 25 0.54 26.15 -20.01
N ALA A 26 0.51 27.35 -20.59
CA ALA A 26 -0.61 28.27 -20.46
C ALA A 26 -1.09 28.74 -21.83
N ALA A 27 -2.40 28.85 -22.02
CA ALA A 27 -3.01 29.38 -23.24
C ALA A 27 -3.95 30.54 -22.93
N VAL A 28 -3.94 31.56 -23.79
CA VAL A 28 -4.85 32.71 -23.64
C VAL A 28 -6.26 32.29 -24.06
N VAL A 29 -7.20 32.34 -23.12
CA VAL A 29 -8.62 32.03 -23.38
C VAL A 29 -9.41 33.29 -23.71
N LYS A 30 -9.06 34.41 -23.07
CA LYS A 30 -9.76 35.68 -23.22
C LYS A 30 -8.82 36.83 -22.91
N GLN A 31 -8.95 37.91 -23.67
CA GLN A 31 -8.26 39.16 -23.42
C GLN A 31 -9.27 40.31 -23.44
N GLU A 32 -9.29 41.10 -22.37
CA GLU A 32 -10.16 42.27 -22.21
C GLU A 32 -9.34 43.44 -21.66
N ASP A 33 -9.07 44.43 -22.50
CA ASP A 33 -8.25 45.60 -22.16
C ASP A 33 -6.90 45.18 -21.53
N LYS A 34 -6.71 45.43 -20.23
CA LYS A 34 -5.50 45.09 -19.45
C LYS A 34 -5.59 43.77 -18.70
N LYS A 35 -6.60 42.93 -18.95
CA LYS A 35 -6.80 41.63 -18.30
C LYS A 35 -6.65 40.49 -19.29
N ILE A 36 -5.87 39.49 -18.92
CA ILE A 36 -5.67 38.26 -19.68
C ILE A 36 -6.15 37.09 -18.81
N LYS A 37 -7.06 36.28 -19.33
CA LYS A 37 -7.47 35.02 -18.72
C LYS A 37 -6.68 33.88 -19.36
N LEU A 38 -5.92 33.17 -18.54
CA LEU A 38 -5.12 32.03 -18.95
C LEU A 38 -5.81 30.72 -18.54
N LEU A 39 -5.74 29.71 -19.40
CA LEU A 39 -5.94 28.32 -19.03
C LEU A 39 -4.56 27.71 -18.83
N VAL A 40 -4.28 27.22 -17.64
CA VAL A 40 -2.98 26.67 -17.24
C VAL A 40 -3.11 25.18 -17.02
N ASN A 41 -2.19 24.41 -17.58
CA ASN A 41 -2.12 22.97 -17.41
C ASN A 41 -0.86 22.57 -16.63
N SER A 42 -0.93 21.45 -15.91
CA SER A 42 0.19 20.81 -15.23
C SER A 42 0.29 19.34 -15.67
N PRO A 43 1.50 18.74 -15.68
CA PRO A 43 1.62 17.29 -15.82
C PRO A 43 1.01 16.59 -14.59
N ALA A 44 0.48 15.38 -14.76
CA ALA A 44 0.00 14.55 -13.64
C ALA A 44 1.12 14.12 -12.67
N THR A 45 2.38 14.28 -13.06
CA THR A 45 3.58 14.01 -12.24
C THR A 45 4.15 15.28 -11.60
N ALA A 46 3.37 16.38 -11.54
CA ALA A 46 3.79 17.60 -10.88
C ALA A 46 4.11 17.31 -9.40
N VAL A 47 5.16 17.94 -8.89
CA VAL A 47 5.47 17.89 -7.45
C VAL A 47 4.32 18.54 -6.68
N ILE A 48 3.85 17.89 -5.62
CA ILE A 48 2.85 18.50 -4.73
C ILE A 48 3.52 19.53 -3.82
N GLY A 49 2.74 20.49 -3.32
CA GLY A 49 3.20 21.46 -2.34
C GLY A 49 2.72 22.87 -2.61
N ARG A 50 3.32 23.83 -1.90
CA ARG A 50 3.05 25.26 -2.06
C ARG A 50 4.03 25.89 -3.04
N TYR A 51 3.51 26.36 -4.16
CA TYR A 51 4.25 27.03 -5.23
C TYR A 51 4.14 28.54 -5.10
N GLN A 52 5.28 29.22 -5.19
CA GLN A 52 5.34 30.67 -5.34
C GLN A 52 5.05 31.04 -6.79
N LEU A 53 4.11 31.95 -7.01
CA LEU A 53 3.76 32.44 -8.34
C LEU A 53 4.41 33.79 -8.62
N THR A 54 5.12 33.88 -9.75
CA THR A 54 5.58 35.13 -10.35
C THR A 54 5.22 35.16 -11.84
N VAL A 55 5.03 36.37 -12.38
CA VAL A 55 4.71 36.60 -13.79
C VAL A 55 5.83 37.43 -14.41
N GLU A 56 6.46 36.86 -15.43
CA GLU A 56 7.48 37.54 -16.23
C GLU A 56 6.91 37.98 -17.57
N THR A 57 7.17 39.24 -17.94
CA THR A 57 6.78 39.83 -19.22
C THR A 57 8.03 40.29 -19.94
N ASN A 58 8.11 39.99 -21.23
CA ASN A 58 9.20 40.43 -22.10
C ASN A 58 8.62 41.33 -23.19
N ASN A 59 9.15 42.54 -23.33
CA ASN A 59 8.82 43.46 -24.41
C ASN A 59 10.09 44.03 -25.04
N GLN A 60 9.95 44.91 -26.04
CA GLN A 60 11.09 45.52 -26.74
C GLN A 60 12.00 46.36 -25.83
N ASN A 61 11.51 46.79 -24.66
CA ASN A 61 12.23 47.62 -23.69
C ASN A 61 12.88 46.80 -22.56
N GLY A 62 12.75 45.47 -22.57
CA GLY A 62 13.35 44.57 -21.59
C GLY A 62 12.36 43.59 -20.95
N SER A 63 12.84 42.90 -19.92
CA SER A 63 12.05 41.99 -19.08
C SER A 63 11.56 42.70 -17.81
N ALA A 64 10.35 42.39 -17.38
CA ALA A 64 9.79 42.81 -16.10
C ALA A 64 9.18 41.59 -15.39
N SER A 65 9.49 41.42 -14.11
CA SER A 65 8.95 40.35 -13.26
C SER A 65 8.10 40.94 -12.14
N SER A 66 6.97 40.32 -11.84
CA SER A 66 6.12 40.71 -10.72
C SER A 66 6.84 40.43 -9.38
N THR A 67 6.64 41.30 -8.39
CA THR A 67 7.02 40.97 -7.01
C THR A 67 6.19 39.80 -6.49
N HIS A 68 6.82 38.84 -5.81
CA HIS A 68 6.12 37.75 -5.15
C HIS A 68 5.17 38.29 -4.08
N ASP A 69 3.95 37.77 -4.09
CA ASP A 69 2.93 38.03 -3.08
C ASP A 69 2.42 36.66 -2.58
N PRO A 70 2.67 36.31 -1.30
CA PRO A 70 2.24 35.04 -0.70
C PRO A 70 0.74 34.77 -0.82
N ALA A 71 -0.10 35.80 -0.98
CA ALA A 71 -1.54 35.63 -1.20
C ALA A 71 -1.87 34.96 -2.54
N ASN A 72 -0.91 34.93 -3.48
CA ASN A 72 -1.05 34.30 -4.80
C ASN A 72 -0.34 32.94 -4.89
N ASP A 73 0.18 32.40 -3.78
CA ASP A 73 0.77 31.06 -3.76
C ASP A 73 -0.28 30.01 -4.18
N ILE A 74 0.16 29.03 -4.96
CA ILE A 74 -0.70 27.96 -5.50
C ILE A 74 -0.36 26.65 -4.79
N TYR A 75 -1.39 25.95 -4.32
CA TYR A 75 -1.23 24.61 -3.78
C TYR A 75 -1.51 23.57 -4.86
N ILE A 76 -0.55 22.69 -5.11
CA ILE A 76 -0.70 21.53 -5.99
C ILE A 76 -0.79 20.29 -5.11
N LEU A 77 -1.79 19.45 -5.37
CA LEU A 77 -2.04 18.19 -4.65
C LEU A 77 -2.07 17.05 -5.66
N PHE A 78 -2.06 15.81 -5.16
CA PHE A 78 -2.37 14.65 -6.00
C PHE A 78 -3.81 14.71 -6.52
N ASN A 79 -4.06 14.12 -7.69
CA ASN A 79 -5.34 14.22 -8.37
C ASN A 79 -5.96 12.83 -8.66
N PRO A 80 -6.77 12.29 -7.74
CA PRO A 80 -7.40 10.98 -7.91
C PRO A 80 -8.52 10.96 -8.97
N TRP A 81 -8.89 12.11 -9.55
CA TRP A 81 -9.79 12.20 -10.71
C TRP A 81 -9.05 12.16 -12.05
N CYS A 82 -7.74 12.37 -12.08
CA CYS A 82 -6.94 12.36 -13.29
C CYS A 82 -6.48 10.94 -13.62
N GLN A 83 -6.89 10.40 -14.77
CA GLN A 83 -6.53 9.03 -15.19
C GLN A 83 -5.02 8.82 -15.33
N ASP A 84 -4.27 9.87 -15.67
CA ASP A 84 -2.82 9.82 -15.80
C ASP A 84 -2.06 9.99 -14.48
N ASP A 85 -2.76 10.35 -13.40
CA ASP A 85 -2.19 10.40 -12.06
C ASP A 85 -2.11 8.99 -11.48
N ILE A 86 -1.02 8.70 -10.77
CA ILE A 86 -0.79 7.36 -10.24
C ILE A 86 -1.67 7.05 -9.03
N VAL A 87 -2.36 8.06 -8.46
CA VAL A 87 -3.41 7.86 -7.45
C VAL A 87 -4.83 7.80 -8.03
N TYR A 88 -4.98 7.70 -9.35
CA TYR A 88 -6.30 7.65 -9.99
C TYR A 88 -7.19 6.55 -9.38
N MET A 89 -8.38 6.95 -8.94
CA MET A 89 -9.40 6.06 -8.40
C MET A 89 -10.67 6.25 -9.21
N ASP A 90 -11.09 5.23 -9.97
CA ASP A 90 -12.15 5.36 -10.98
C ASP A 90 -13.54 5.63 -10.37
N SER A 91 -13.85 4.96 -9.26
CA SER A 91 -15.14 5.02 -8.61
C SER A 91 -15.37 6.36 -7.91
N GLU A 92 -16.49 7.02 -8.26
CA GLU A 92 -16.88 8.27 -7.62
C GLU A 92 -17.21 8.07 -6.14
N ASP A 93 -17.97 7.03 -5.78
CA ASP A 93 -18.33 6.74 -4.39
C ASP A 93 -17.09 6.47 -3.52
N GLU A 94 -16.08 5.79 -4.08
CA GLU A 94 -14.81 5.57 -3.39
C GLU A 94 -14.01 6.86 -3.24
N ARG A 95 -13.98 7.74 -4.25
CA ARG A 95 -13.36 9.07 -4.11
C ARG A 95 -14.08 9.91 -3.05
N GLN A 96 -15.41 9.85 -2.99
CA GLN A 96 -16.18 10.52 -1.94
C GLN A 96 -15.78 9.98 -0.55
N GLU A 97 -15.66 8.67 -0.36
CA GLU A 97 -15.31 8.08 0.93
C GLU A 97 -13.82 8.25 1.31
N TYR A 98 -12.90 8.06 0.37
CA TYR A 98 -11.47 7.92 0.65
C TYR A 98 -10.66 9.20 0.42
N ILE A 99 -11.28 10.27 -0.10
CA ILE A 99 -10.70 11.61 -0.21
C ILE A 99 -11.55 12.65 0.50
N LEU A 100 -12.84 12.74 0.14
CA LEU A 100 -13.69 13.88 0.51
C LEU A 100 -14.42 13.70 1.84
N ASN A 101 -14.56 12.49 2.35
CA ASN A 101 -15.13 12.27 3.67
C ASN A 101 -14.09 12.62 4.74
N ASP A 102 -14.42 13.55 5.63
CA ASP A 102 -13.55 14.03 6.70
C ASP A 102 -13.85 13.37 8.05
N THR A 103 -14.78 12.41 8.08
CA THR A 103 -15.17 11.67 9.27
C THR A 103 -15.09 10.16 9.01
N GLY A 104 -14.34 9.46 9.86
CA GLY A 104 -14.08 8.02 9.74
C GLY A 104 -14.66 7.19 10.89
N ARG A 105 -14.53 5.87 10.73
CA ARG A 105 -14.77 4.87 11.77
C ARG A 105 -13.57 3.95 11.89
N ILE A 106 -13.06 3.82 13.10
CA ILE A 106 -11.95 2.90 13.43
C ILE A 106 -12.49 1.81 14.35
N TYR A 107 -12.20 0.56 14.00
CA TYR A 107 -12.65 -0.61 14.75
C TYR A 107 -11.60 -1.00 15.80
N TYR A 108 -12.05 -1.54 16.93
CA TYR A 108 -11.20 -1.94 18.04
C TYR A 108 -11.85 -3.08 18.84
N GLY A 109 -11.16 -3.59 19.86
CA GLY A 109 -11.68 -4.64 20.74
C GLY A 109 -11.05 -5.99 20.42
N THR A 110 -11.86 -7.03 20.28
CA THR A 110 -11.40 -8.38 19.93
C THR A 110 -12.22 -8.92 18.77
N LYS A 111 -11.79 -10.03 18.18
CA LYS A 111 -12.53 -10.73 17.11
C LYS A 111 -13.97 -11.08 17.51
N ASP A 112 -14.23 -11.34 18.79
CA ASP A 112 -15.52 -11.75 19.31
C ASP A 112 -16.39 -10.55 19.73
N GLN A 113 -15.77 -9.40 19.98
CA GLN A 113 -16.44 -8.18 20.41
C GLN A 113 -15.82 -6.96 19.73
N ILE A 114 -16.24 -6.72 18.49
CA ILE A 114 -15.78 -5.60 17.68
C ILE A 114 -16.52 -4.32 18.08
N GLY A 115 -15.78 -3.38 18.65
CA GLY A 115 -16.21 -2.00 18.89
C GLY A 115 -15.87 -1.08 17.71
N ALA A 116 -16.46 0.11 17.70
CA ALA A 116 -16.18 1.14 16.70
C ALA A 116 -16.10 2.53 17.37
N ARG A 117 -15.15 3.34 16.92
CA ARG A 117 -14.97 4.73 17.34
C ARG A 117 -15.07 5.63 16.11
N THR A 118 -15.77 6.75 16.25
CA THR A 118 -15.78 7.81 15.23
C THR A 118 -14.51 8.64 15.35
N TRP A 119 -13.90 8.98 14.22
CA TRP A 119 -12.68 9.78 14.16
C TRP A 119 -12.87 10.98 13.24
N ASN A 120 -12.62 12.19 13.73
CA ASN A 120 -12.61 13.39 12.90
C ASN A 120 -11.23 13.52 12.21
N TYR A 121 -11.15 13.16 10.94
CA TYR A 121 -9.95 13.42 10.14
C TYR A 121 -9.78 14.94 9.94
N GLY A 122 -10.85 15.61 9.50
CA GLY A 122 -10.91 17.06 9.45
C GLY A 122 -9.91 17.71 8.49
N GLN A 123 -9.55 17.03 7.39
CA GLN A 123 -8.54 17.48 6.41
C GLN A 123 -8.86 18.83 5.74
N PHE A 124 -10.11 19.29 5.80
CA PHE A 124 -10.55 20.59 5.28
C PHE A 124 -10.64 21.70 6.34
N SER A 125 -10.32 21.38 7.61
CA SER A 125 -10.30 22.38 8.67
C SER A 125 -9.21 23.42 8.40
N ASP A 126 -9.41 24.64 8.90
CA ASP A 126 -8.44 25.73 8.74
C ASP A 126 -7.04 25.26 9.18
N ARG A 127 -6.01 25.68 8.42
CA ARG A 127 -4.58 25.37 8.67
C ARG A 127 -4.15 23.91 8.56
N ILE A 128 -5.05 22.94 8.36
CA ILE A 128 -4.64 21.52 8.28
C ILE A 128 -3.80 21.23 7.04
N LEU A 129 -4.12 21.82 5.88
CA LEU A 129 -3.27 21.69 4.70
C LEU A 129 -1.85 22.25 4.95
N ALA A 130 -1.74 23.39 5.64
CA ALA A 130 -0.45 23.95 6.01
C ALA A 130 0.32 23.03 6.97
N ALA A 131 -0.36 22.45 7.96
CA ALA A 131 0.24 21.49 8.88
C ALA A 131 0.71 20.21 8.16
N CYS A 132 -0.06 19.68 7.21
CA CYS A 132 0.31 18.50 6.42
C CYS A 132 1.56 18.75 5.56
N LEU A 133 1.64 19.92 4.91
CA LEU A 133 2.84 20.31 4.17
C LEU A 133 4.04 20.57 5.10
N PHE A 134 3.80 21.11 6.29
CA PHE A 134 4.85 21.27 7.30
C PHE A 134 5.43 19.93 7.77
N VAL A 135 4.60 18.87 7.88
CA VAL A 135 5.10 17.51 8.16
C VAL A 135 6.06 17.04 7.06
N MET A 136 5.72 17.28 5.79
CA MET A 136 6.61 16.98 4.66
C MET A 136 7.90 17.80 4.72
N GLU A 137 7.83 19.10 5.02
CA GLU A 137 9.00 19.97 5.17
C GLU A 137 9.91 19.51 6.32
N LYS A 138 9.33 19.08 7.45
CA LYS A 138 10.06 18.59 8.62
C LYS A 138 10.81 17.28 8.38
N SER A 139 10.38 16.47 7.40
CA SER A 139 11.11 15.27 7.00
C SER A 139 12.52 15.54 6.48
N GLY A 140 12.83 16.79 6.08
CA GLY A 140 14.10 17.14 5.46
C GLY A 140 14.33 16.49 4.09
N THR A 141 13.35 15.75 3.55
CA THR A 141 13.44 15.11 2.24
C THR A 141 13.36 16.14 1.13
N SER A 142 14.01 15.85 0.00
CA SER A 142 14.03 16.77 -1.14
C SER A 142 12.62 16.89 -1.76
N PRO A 143 12.09 18.11 -1.97
CA PRO A 143 10.78 18.30 -2.59
C PRO A 143 10.64 17.69 -3.99
N SER A 144 11.75 17.46 -4.72
CA SER A 144 11.70 16.79 -6.03
C SER A 144 11.14 15.37 -5.97
N GLY A 145 11.13 14.73 -4.80
CA GLY A 145 10.55 13.41 -4.59
C GLY A 145 9.05 13.42 -4.23
N TRP A 146 8.46 14.59 -3.96
CA TRP A 146 7.09 14.68 -3.44
C TRP A 146 6.01 14.50 -4.51
N GLY A 147 6.37 14.50 -5.81
CA GLY A 147 5.46 14.14 -6.89
C GLY A 147 5.20 12.63 -7.02
N ASP A 148 5.85 11.79 -6.21
CA ASP A 148 5.68 10.33 -6.20
C ASP A 148 4.99 9.89 -4.89
N PRO A 149 3.73 9.44 -4.92
CA PRO A 149 3.01 9.01 -3.73
C PRO A 149 3.65 7.79 -3.05
N VAL A 150 4.42 6.94 -3.76
CA VAL A 150 5.17 5.84 -3.13
C VAL A 150 6.18 6.38 -2.14
N ASN A 151 6.86 7.49 -2.49
CA ASN A 151 7.77 8.18 -1.59
C ASN A 151 7.01 8.95 -0.51
N VAL A 152 5.95 9.68 -0.88
CA VAL A 152 5.17 10.50 0.07
C VAL A 152 4.58 9.65 1.19
N VAL A 153 3.90 8.53 0.89
CA VAL A 153 3.31 7.70 1.96
C VAL A 153 4.37 7.11 2.87
N ARG A 154 5.55 6.79 2.34
CA ARG A 154 6.65 6.31 3.16
C ARG A 154 7.21 7.40 4.07
N ILE A 155 7.38 8.62 3.55
CA ILE A 155 7.77 9.78 4.37
C ILE A 155 6.75 9.99 5.50
N ILE A 156 5.45 9.95 5.19
CA ILE A 156 4.40 10.13 6.18
C ILE A 156 4.40 8.99 7.22
N SER A 157 4.66 7.75 6.82
CA SER A 157 4.77 6.64 7.78
C SER A 157 5.88 6.86 8.82
N ALA A 158 7.00 7.45 8.42
CA ALA A 158 8.08 7.83 9.33
C ALA A 158 7.71 9.07 10.16
N MET A 159 7.27 10.13 9.49
CA MET A 159 7.07 11.45 10.11
C MET A 159 5.88 11.54 11.05
N VAL A 160 4.95 10.58 11.02
CA VAL A 160 3.83 10.58 11.96
C VAL A 160 4.25 10.05 13.33
N ASN A 161 5.34 9.27 13.45
CA ASN A 161 5.93 8.86 14.73
C ASN A 161 7.19 9.65 15.10
N SER A 162 7.56 9.66 16.39
CA SER A 162 8.63 10.51 16.93
C SER A 162 10.04 9.92 17.13
N PRO A 163 10.28 8.60 17.25
CA PRO A 163 11.58 8.03 17.64
C PRO A 163 12.81 8.59 16.91
N ASP A 164 12.74 8.76 15.59
CA ASP A 164 13.91 9.12 14.76
C ASP A 164 13.93 10.60 14.37
N ASP A 165 12.81 11.10 13.82
CA ASP A 165 12.75 12.39 13.13
C ASP A 165 12.00 13.48 13.92
N GLN A 166 11.69 13.25 15.20
CA GLN A 166 10.82 14.15 15.99
C GLN A 166 9.49 14.41 15.25
N GLY A 167 8.91 13.36 14.67
CA GLY A 167 7.63 13.41 13.98
C GLY A 167 6.44 13.71 14.90
N VAL A 168 5.23 13.58 14.33
CA VAL A 168 4.01 14.18 14.89
C VAL A 168 3.66 13.67 16.29
N LEU A 169 3.71 12.37 16.53
CA LEU A 169 3.21 11.74 17.75
C LEU A 169 4.26 10.90 18.47
N GLU A 170 4.29 11.01 19.80
CA GLU A 170 5.03 10.11 20.68
C GLU A 170 4.14 8.96 21.13
N GLY A 171 4.57 7.72 20.87
CA GLY A 171 3.84 6.51 21.23
C GLY A 171 3.96 6.17 22.71
N ASN A 172 2.88 5.73 23.36
CA ASN A 172 2.95 5.26 24.75
C ASN A 172 1.87 4.20 25.06
N TRP A 173 2.33 3.03 25.51
CA TRP A 173 1.51 1.88 25.91
C TRP A 173 1.66 1.50 27.39
N SER A 174 2.36 2.31 28.20
CA SER A 174 2.64 1.99 29.61
C SER A 174 1.41 2.06 30.53
N GLY A 175 0.37 2.78 30.11
CA GLY A 175 -0.80 3.10 30.94
C GLY A 175 -0.62 4.35 31.82
N ASP A 176 0.60 4.90 31.93
CA ASP A 176 0.86 6.21 32.55
C ASP A 176 1.01 7.30 31.49
N TYR A 177 0.08 8.24 31.52
CA TYR A 177 0.01 9.37 30.58
C TYR A 177 0.13 10.73 31.29
N SER A 178 0.65 10.76 32.52
CA SER A 178 0.72 11.97 33.36
C SER A 178 1.41 13.19 32.71
N ASN A 179 2.31 12.96 31.75
CA ASN A 179 3.06 13.99 31.03
C ASN A 179 2.46 14.38 29.67
N GLY A 180 1.23 13.96 29.37
CA GLY A 180 0.57 14.25 28.09
C GLY A 180 -0.91 13.92 28.10
N THR A 181 -1.46 13.73 26.90
CA THR A 181 -2.85 13.32 26.71
C THR A 181 -2.93 11.82 26.59
N SER A 182 -3.86 11.18 27.32
CA SER A 182 -4.11 9.75 27.14
C SER A 182 -4.56 9.47 25.70
N PRO A 183 -4.00 8.46 25.02
CA PRO A 183 -4.36 8.10 23.64
C PRO A 183 -5.86 7.86 23.42
N THR A 184 -6.58 7.47 24.48
CA THR A 184 -8.02 7.21 24.44
C THR A 184 -8.90 8.45 24.46
N VAL A 185 -8.34 9.63 24.78
CA VAL A 185 -9.07 10.91 24.81
C VAL A 185 -9.23 11.49 23.41
N TRP A 186 -8.27 11.25 22.51
CA TRP A 186 -8.33 11.77 21.14
C TRP A 186 -9.57 11.28 20.39
N SER A 187 -10.25 12.22 19.74
CA SER A 187 -11.41 11.99 18.87
C SER A 187 -11.17 12.42 17.42
N GLY A 188 -9.96 12.87 17.08
CA GLY A 188 -9.65 13.38 15.75
C GLY A 188 -8.19 13.81 15.61
N SER A 189 -7.80 14.14 14.38
CA SER A 189 -6.43 14.50 14.01
C SER A 189 -6.16 16.00 14.01
N VAL A 190 -7.21 16.83 13.96
CA VAL A 190 -7.11 18.29 13.86
C VAL A 190 -6.28 18.88 15.00
N GLU A 191 -6.63 18.57 16.25
CA GLU A 191 -5.93 19.11 17.43
C GLU A 191 -4.46 18.68 17.47
N ILE A 192 -4.17 17.42 17.13
CA ILE A 192 -2.82 16.85 17.11
C ILE A 192 -1.95 17.58 16.07
N LEU A 193 -2.42 17.70 14.83
CA LEU A 193 -1.66 18.34 13.74
C LEU A 193 -1.48 19.84 13.98
N GLU A 194 -2.51 20.51 14.50
CA GLU A 194 -2.39 21.92 14.88
C GLU A 194 -1.38 22.12 16.01
N GLU A 195 -1.38 21.26 17.03
CA GLU A 195 -0.44 21.34 18.15
C GLU A 195 1.00 21.14 17.66
N TYR A 196 1.24 20.10 16.85
CA TYR A 196 2.55 19.84 16.26
C TYR A 196 3.06 21.04 15.45
N HIS A 197 2.20 21.60 14.59
CA HIS A 197 2.54 22.76 13.76
C HIS A 197 2.78 24.02 14.61
N LYS A 198 1.90 24.32 15.59
CA LYS A 198 2.05 25.46 16.51
C LYS A 198 3.31 25.38 17.36
N LYS A 199 3.73 24.17 17.74
CA LYS A 199 4.96 23.91 18.52
C LYS A 199 6.19 23.69 17.64
N ASN A 200 6.14 24.12 16.37
CA ASN A 200 7.25 24.08 15.42
C ASN A 200 7.89 22.68 15.25
N GLY A 201 7.07 21.64 15.28
CA GLY A 201 7.49 20.25 15.08
C GLY A 201 7.94 19.55 16.35
N THR A 202 7.46 19.97 17.52
CA THR A 202 7.65 19.20 18.77
C THR A 202 6.62 18.07 18.83
N PRO A 203 7.01 16.80 19.07
CA PRO A 203 6.08 15.67 19.14
C PRO A 203 4.94 15.87 20.14
N VAL A 204 3.74 15.46 19.76
CA VAL A 204 2.53 15.50 20.57
C VAL A 204 2.42 14.21 21.38
N LYS A 205 2.12 14.34 22.68
CA LYS A 205 2.01 13.24 23.64
C LYS A 205 0.54 12.97 23.96
N TYR A 206 -0.01 11.76 23.85
CA TYR A 206 0.56 10.52 23.32
C TYR A 206 -0.37 9.87 22.29
N GLY A 207 0.18 8.96 21.48
CA GLY A 207 -0.56 8.15 20.51
C GLY A 207 -0.46 6.64 20.78
N GLN A 208 -1.43 5.90 20.23
CA GLN A 208 -1.37 4.45 19.98
C GLN A 208 -1.80 4.18 18.54
N CYS A 209 -1.76 2.94 18.06
CA CYS A 209 -1.91 2.58 16.64
C CYS A 209 -3.08 3.28 15.93
N TRP A 210 -4.28 3.33 16.53
CA TRP A 210 -5.44 4.02 15.92
C TRP A 210 -5.27 5.55 15.83
N VAL A 211 -4.52 6.16 16.75
CA VAL A 211 -4.22 7.61 16.72
C VAL A 211 -3.25 7.90 15.59
N PHE A 212 -2.20 7.09 15.45
CA PHE A 212 -1.26 7.18 14.32
C PHE A 212 -2.00 7.00 12.99
N ALA A 213 -2.80 5.95 12.85
CA ALA A 213 -3.56 5.67 11.63
C ALA A 213 -4.59 6.78 11.29
N GLY A 214 -5.21 7.39 12.30
CA GLY A 214 -6.08 8.55 12.13
C GLY A 214 -5.35 9.77 11.55
N VAL A 215 -4.16 10.08 12.11
CA VAL A 215 -3.31 11.17 11.62
C VAL A 215 -2.79 10.90 10.21
N VAL A 216 -2.30 9.69 9.91
CA VAL A 216 -1.87 9.31 8.56
C VAL A 216 -3.01 9.50 7.55
N THR A 217 -4.22 9.03 7.88
CA THR A 217 -5.38 9.19 6.98
C THR A 217 -5.66 10.66 6.70
N THR A 218 -5.60 11.50 7.73
CA THR A 218 -5.81 12.95 7.59
C THR A 218 -4.78 13.57 6.66
N VAL A 219 -3.49 13.29 6.90
CA VAL A 219 -2.41 13.86 6.10
C VAL A 219 -2.50 13.42 4.64
N LEU A 220 -2.68 12.11 4.39
CA LEU A 220 -2.71 11.57 3.04
C LEU A 220 -3.95 12.01 2.24
N ARG A 221 -5.14 12.03 2.87
CA ARG A 221 -6.35 12.60 2.24
C ARG A 221 -6.20 14.08 1.93
N CYS A 222 -5.58 14.85 2.83
CA CYS A 222 -5.30 16.27 2.63
C CYS A 222 -4.37 16.51 1.42
N LEU A 223 -3.39 15.63 1.20
CA LEU A 223 -2.47 15.69 0.06
C LEU A 223 -3.05 15.11 -1.24
N GLY A 224 -4.26 14.54 -1.20
CA GLY A 224 -4.96 14.00 -2.37
C GLY A 224 -4.72 12.50 -2.64
N ILE A 225 -4.15 11.76 -1.71
CA ILE A 225 -3.96 10.29 -1.82
C ILE A 225 -5.17 9.59 -1.19
N PRO A 226 -5.90 8.72 -1.92
CA PRO A 226 -7.04 8.01 -1.33
C PRO A 226 -6.55 7.05 -0.25
N THR A 227 -7.07 7.19 0.97
CA THR A 227 -6.58 6.44 2.14
C THR A 227 -7.74 6.02 3.03
N ARG A 228 -7.65 4.82 3.62
CA ARG A 228 -8.59 4.34 4.65
C ARG A 228 -7.85 3.73 5.83
N THR A 229 -8.44 3.81 7.03
CA THR A 229 -7.95 3.08 8.20
C THR A 229 -8.38 1.62 8.14
N VAL A 230 -7.48 0.72 8.54
CA VAL A 230 -7.70 -0.72 8.58
C VAL A 230 -7.40 -1.23 9.98
N THR A 231 -8.31 -2.02 10.54
CA THR A 231 -8.10 -2.72 11.81
C THR A 231 -7.91 -4.20 11.53
N ASN A 232 -6.80 -4.77 12.01
CA ASN A 232 -6.58 -6.21 12.04
C ASN A 232 -6.80 -6.73 13.47
N PHE A 233 -7.59 -7.80 13.65
CA PHE A 233 -7.76 -8.45 14.95
C PHE A 233 -6.84 -9.65 15.08
N SER A 234 -6.29 -9.85 16.27
CA SER A 234 -5.22 -10.84 16.49
C SER A 234 -4.03 -10.58 15.55
N SER A 235 -3.48 -9.36 15.62
CA SER A 235 -2.36 -8.94 14.78
C SER A 235 -1.05 -9.45 15.38
N ALA A 236 -0.29 -10.24 14.63
CA ALA A 236 1.04 -10.65 15.07
C ALA A 236 2.00 -9.47 15.00
N HIS A 237 2.98 -9.45 15.90
CA HIS A 237 4.15 -8.59 15.85
C HIS A 237 5.36 -9.52 15.85
N ASP A 238 5.83 -9.84 14.65
CA ASP A 238 7.02 -10.67 14.39
C ASP A 238 8.27 -9.79 14.45
N THR A 239 9.16 -10.12 15.38
CA THR A 239 10.36 -9.32 15.69
C THR A 239 11.64 -9.87 15.05
N ASP A 240 11.60 -11.07 14.44
CA ASP A 240 12.78 -11.75 13.90
C ASP A 240 12.67 -12.12 12.40
N VAL A 241 11.62 -11.65 11.74
CA VAL A 241 11.35 -11.86 10.30
C VAL A 241 11.30 -13.36 9.96
N SER A 242 10.87 -14.17 10.93
CA SER A 242 10.64 -15.60 10.72
C SER A 242 9.36 -15.88 9.95
N LEU A 243 8.46 -14.89 9.86
CA LEU A 243 7.10 -15.02 9.34
C LEU A 243 6.27 -16.00 10.16
N THR A 244 6.65 -16.15 11.43
CA THR A 244 5.98 -16.94 12.45
C THR A 244 5.91 -16.18 13.75
N THR A 245 5.06 -16.63 14.65
CA THR A 245 5.02 -16.15 16.03
C THR A 245 5.44 -17.30 16.95
N ASP A 246 6.65 -17.22 17.49
CA ASP A 246 7.22 -18.33 18.25
C ASP A 246 6.96 -18.22 19.75
N VAL A 247 6.59 -19.34 20.36
CA VAL A 247 6.41 -19.50 21.80
C VAL A 247 7.35 -20.59 22.29
N TYR A 248 8.41 -20.18 22.98
CA TYR A 248 9.38 -21.05 23.62
C TYR A 248 8.94 -21.39 25.05
N LEU A 249 8.91 -22.69 25.32
CA LEU A 249 8.56 -23.29 26.60
C LEU A 249 9.74 -24.10 27.14
N ASP A 250 9.87 -24.13 28.46
CA ASP A 250 10.86 -24.96 29.15
C ASP A 250 10.47 -26.45 29.16
N GLU A 251 11.28 -27.27 29.83
CA GLU A 251 11.06 -28.71 29.93
C GLU A 251 9.72 -29.06 30.63
N ASN A 252 9.13 -28.13 31.41
CA ASN A 252 7.87 -28.27 32.13
C ASN A 252 6.66 -27.62 31.42
N LEU A 253 6.84 -27.14 30.19
CA LEU A 253 5.85 -26.37 29.41
C LEU A 253 5.54 -24.97 29.95
N GLU A 254 6.44 -24.39 30.75
CA GLU A 254 6.32 -23.01 31.23
C GLU A 254 7.00 -22.03 30.25
N PRO A 255 6.45 -20.81 30.02
CA PRO A 255 7.04 -19.84 29.09
C PRO A 255 8.44 -19.37 29.48
N ILE A 256 9.36 -19.35 28.51
CA ILE A 256 10.69 -18.77 28.68
C ILE A 256 10.64 -17.29 28.30
N GLU A 257 10.42 -16.41 29.29
CA GLU A 257 10.17 -14.97 29.08
C GLU A 257 11.19 -14.28 28.17
N ASN A 258 12.49 -14.58 28.33
CA ASN A 258 13.55 -13.92 27.56
C ASN A 258 13.66 -14.37 26.10
N LEU A 259 12.92 -15.42 25.68
CA LEU A 259 12.86 -15.89 24.30
C LEU A 259 11.52 -15.53 23.62
N ASN A 260 10.49 -15.18 24.39
CA ASN A 260 9.15 -14.87 23.90
C ASN A 260 8.96 -13.36 23.71
N VAL A 261 9.66 -12.82 22.71
CA VAL A 261 9.60 -11.40 22.34
C VAL A 261 8.45 -11.07 21.38
N ASP A 262 8.01 -12.06 20.59
CA ASP A 262 6.85 -11.90 19.71
C ASP A 262 5.56 -11.76 20.51
N SER A 263 4.61 -11.01 19.95
CA SER A 263 3.32 -10.79 20.59
C SER A 263 2.18 -10.83 19.58
N ILE A 264 0.99 -11.18 20.06
CA ILE A 264 -0.25 -11.06 19.29
C ILE A 264 -1.12 -10.03 19.97
N TRP A 265 -1.32 -8.92 19.27
CA TRP A 265 -2.15 -7.82 19.71
C TRP A 265 -3.63 -8.17 19.52
N ASN A 266 -4.47 -7.80 20.49
CA ASN A 266 -5.92 -7.97 20.35
C ASN A 266 -6.44 -7.36 19.05
N PHE A 267 -5.94 -6.17 18.74
CA PHE A 267 -6.09 -5.52 17.45
C PHE A 267 -4.91 -4.59 17.18
N HIS A 268 -4.65 -4.33 15.91
CA HIS A 268 -3.73 -3.32 15.44
C HIS A 268 -4.39 -2.50 14.32
N VAL A 269 -4.00 -1.24 14.16
CA VAL A 269 -4.60 -0.32 13.18
C VAL A 269 -3.52 0.34 12.34
N TRP A 270 -3.66 0.24 11.02
CA TRP A 270 -2.79 0.88 10.03
C TRP A 270 -3.63 1.50 8.90
N ASN A 271 -3.00 1.84 7.78
CA ASN A 271 -3.64 2.49 6.63
C ASN A 271 -3.48 1.69 5.33
N ASP A 272 -4.56 1.60 4.55
CA ASP A 272 -4.47 1.26 3.13
C ASP A 272 -4.44 2.57 2.32
N CYS A 273 -3.45 2.73 1.45
CA CYS A 273 -3.27 3.89 0.57
C CYS A 273 -3.34 3.46 -0.89
N TRP A 274 -4.17 4.12 -1.69
CA TRP A 274 -4.40 3.75 -3.09
C TRP A 274 -3.38 4.41 -4.02
N MET A 275 -2.62 3.59 -4.74
CA MET A 275 -1.73 4.05 -5.80
C MET A 275 -1.32 2.93 -6.75
N ALA A 276 -0.93 3.28 -7.97
CA ALA A 276 -0.19 2.38 -8.85
C ALA A 276 1.25 2.17 -8.36
N ARG A 277 1.82 1.00 -8.68
CA ARG A 277 3.19 0.60 -8.29
C ARG A 277 4.04 0.34 -9.52
N LYS A 278 4.46 1.42 -10.19
CA LYS A 278 5.32 1.34 -11.39
C LYS A 278 6.72 0.78 -11.10
N ASP A 279 7.10 0.75 -9.82
CA ASP A 279 8.33 0.15 -9.30
C ASP A 279 8.23 -1.38 -9.08
N LEU A 280 7.02 -1.94 -9.14
CA LEU A 280 6.76 -3.38 -9.02
C LEU A 280 6.26 -3.97 -10.34
N PRO A 281 6.27 -5.31 -10.50
CA PRO A 281 5.61 -5.95 -11.62
C PRO A 281 4.12 -5.54 -11.71
N PRO A 282 3.53 -5.47 -12.92
CA PRO A 282 2.08 -5.33 -13.05
C PRO A 282 1.36 -6.37 -12.19
N GLY A 283 0.26 -6.01 -11.53
CA GLY A 283 -0.35 -6.87 -10.51
C GLY A 283 -0.51 -6.17 -9.16
N HIS A 284 0.42 -5.27 -8.84
CA HIS A 284 0.68 -4.86 -7.47
C HIS A 284 0.24 -3.43 -7.12
N GLY A 285 -0.40 -2.73 -8.06
CA GLY A 285 -1.06 -1.45 -7.77
C GLY A 285 -2.38 -1.62 -7.00
N GLY A 286 -3.02 -0.51 -6.65
CA GLY A 286 -4.25 -0.47 -5.86
C GLY A 286 -3.93 -0.16 -4.41
N TRP A 287 -4.58 -0.85 -3.46
CA TRP A 287 -4.34 -0.66 -2.04
C TRP A 287 -2.94 -1.11 -1.61
N GLN A 288 -2.26 -0.24 -0.87
CA GLN A 288 -0.95 -0.49 -0.28
C GLN A 288 -1.02 -0.30 1.24
N ALA A 289 -0.61 -1.29 2.02
CA ALA A 289 -0.53 -1.18 3.47
C ALA A 289 0.63 -0.27 3.86
N VAL A 290 0.36 0.67 4.75
CA VAL A 290 1.28 1.66 5.30
C VAL A 290 0.99 1.78 6.79
N ASP A 291 2.03 1.64 7.62
CA ASP A 291 1.89 1.73 9.07
C ASP A 291 2.90 2.75 9.63
N ALA A 292 2.37 3.70 10.41
CA ALA A 292 3.16 4.72 11.09
C ALA A 292 3.41 4.39 12.57
N THR A 293 2.86 3.28 13.06
CA THR A 293 3.12 2.82 14.42
C THR A 293 4.56 2.32 14.49
N PRO A 294 5.41 2.85 15.41
CA PRO A 294 6.81 2.47 15.48
C PRO A 294 6.95 1.08 16.12
N GLN A 295 6.83 0.05 15.28
CA GLN A 295 6.97 -1.37 15.63
C GLN A 295 8.38 -1.84 15.30
N GLU A 296 8.67 -1.99 14.00
CA GLU A 296 9.94 -2.43 13.48
C GLU A 296 10.63 -1.36 12.63
N THR A 297 11.96 -1.42 12.57
CA THR A 297 12.73 -0.50 11.73
C THR A 297 12.87 -1.05 10.31
N SER A 298 12.66 -0.19 9.32
CA SER A 298 12.90 -0.50 7.91
C SER A 298 14.05 0.37 7.41
N GLN A 299 15.21 -0.27 7.16
CA GLN A 299 16.46 0.40 6.81
C GLN A 299 16.96 1.38 7.90
N GLY A 300 16.69 1.05 9.17
CA GLY A 300 17.15 1.83 10.32
C GLY A 300 16.24 2.99 10.73
N THR A 301 15.05 3.10 10.15
CA THR A 301 14.03 4.11 10.50
C THR A 301 12.70 3.44 10.81
N TYR A 302 11.99 3.89 11.85
CA TYR A 302 10.64 3.43 12.20
C TYR A 302 9.61 3.89 11.17
N CYS A 303 9.42 3.06 10.14
CA CYS A 303 8.49 3.29 9.05
C CYS A 303 8.13 1.96 8.39
N CYS A 304 6.90 1.83 7.89
CA CYS A 304 6.42 0.61 7.25
C CYS A 304 5.64 0.91 5.97
N GLY A 305 5.98 0.18 4.90
CA GLY A 305 5.31 0.22 3.61
C GLY A 305 5.87 1.25 2.63
N PRO A 306 5.20 1.46 1.48
CA PRO A 306 3.96 0.81 1.06
C PRO A 306 4.16 -0.67 0.65
N ALA A 307 3.45 -1.58 1.31
CA ALA A 307 3.39 -2.99 0.96
C ALA A 307 2.14 -3.26 0.11
N SER A 308 2.31 -3.89 -1.06
CA SER A 308 1.16 -4.19 -1.93
C SER A 308 0.28 -5.26 -1.28
N LEU A 309 -1.03 -5.01 -1.13
CA LEU A 309 -1.96 -6.02 -0.60
C LEU A 309 -1.98 -7.28 -1.48
N ALA A 310 -1.79 -7.13 -2.79
CA ALA A 310 -1.65 -8.27 -3.68
C ALA A 310 -0.40 -9.10 -3.35
N ALA A 311 0.75 -8.46 -3.14
CA ALA A 311 1.98 -9.16 -2.76
C ALA A 311 1.83 -9.87 -1.40
N VAL A 312 1.19 -9.22 -0.43
CA VAL A 312 0.87 -9.82 0.87
C VAL A 312 -0.04 -11.04 0.69
N ARG A 313 -1.12 -10.91 -0.07
CA ARG A 313 -2.07 -12.01 -0.33
C ARG A 313 -1.42 -13.27 -0.90
N TYR A 314 -0.47 -13.11 -1.82
CA TYR A 314 0.20 -14.22 -2.49
C TYR A 314 1.54 -14.62 -1.85
N GLY A 315 1.90 -14.08 -0.67
CA GLY A 315 3.14 -14.43 0.02
C GLY A 315 4.42 -13.97 -0.69
N GLN A 316 4.35 -12.98 -1.57
CA GLN A 316 5.47 -12.47 -2.36
C GLN A 316 6.31 -11.46 -1.57
N VAL A 317 6.78 -11.89 -0.40
CA VAL A 317 7.43 -11.05 0.61
C VAL A 317 8.78 -10.46 0.19
N TYR A 318 9.37 -10.97 -0.88
CA TYR A 318 10.59 -10.43 -1.50
C TYR A 318 10.36 -9.10 -2.23
N LEU A 319 9.09 -8.74 -2.51
CA LEU A 319 8.75 -7.46 -3.11
C LEU A 319 8.80 -6.34 -2.07
N LYS A 320 9.35 -5.19 -2.48
CA LYS A 320 9.45 -4.01 -1.63
C LYS A 320 8.08 -3.33 -1.47
N ARG A 321 7.80 -2.65 -0.36
CA ARG A 321 8.61 -2.50 0.86
C ARG A 321 7.90 -3.19 2.02
N ASP A 322 8.68 -3.74 2.95
CA ASP A 322 8.20 -4.27 4.24
C ASP A 322 7.10 -5.33 4.13
N THR A 323 6.94 -5.94 2.94
CA THR A 323 5.90 -6.94 2.66
C THR A 323 6.02 -8.15 3.58
N ALA A 324 7.24 -8.55 3.95
CA ALA A 324 7.48 -9.60 4.93
C ALA A 324 6.85 -9.30 6.30
N PHE A 325 7.08 -8.09 6.82
CA PHE A 325 6.52 -7.67 8.10
C PHE A 325 4.99 -7.62 8.05
N VAL A 326 4.43 -6.93 7.04
CA VAL A 326 2.96 -6.86 6.87
C VAL A 326 2.34 -8.25 6.65
N PHE A 327 3.03 -9.15 5.96
CA PHE A 327 2.57 -10.54 5.81
C PHE A 327 2.50 -11.25 7.16
N ALA A 328 3.54 -11.14 7.98
CA ALA A 328 3.57 -11.73 9.31
C ALA A 328 2.40 -11.24 10.17
N GLU A 329 2.09 -9.94 10.14
CA GLU A 329 0.99 -9.34 10.90
C GLU A 329 -0.38 -10.01 10.65
N VAL A 330 -0.59 -10.59 9.46
CA VAL A 330 -1.88 -11.18 9.02
C VAL A 330 -1.87 -12.69 8.77
N ASN A 331 -0.70 -13.32 8.62
CA ASN A 331 -0.58 -14.73 8.22
C ASN A 331 0.37 -15.56 9.10
N SER A 332 1.03 -15.00 10.11
CA SER A 332 1.97 -15.78 10.94
C SER A 332 1.28 -16.97 11.63
N ASP A 333 1.83 -18.17 11.41
CA ASP A 333 1.50 -19.34 12.22
C ASP A 333 2.10 -19.14 13.63
N LYS A 334 1.34 -19.48 14.66
CA LYS A 334 1.87 -19.50 16.03
C LYS A 334 2.47 -20.88 16.34
N ILE A 335 3.77 -20.94 16.54
CA ILE A 335 4.49 -22.19 16.77
C ILE A 335 4.92 -22.29 18.22
N TYR A 336 4.70 -23.46 18.82
CA TYR A 336 5.12 -23.77 20.19
C TYR A 336 6.35 -24.68 20.14
N TRP A 337 7.44 -24.23 20.76
CA TRP A 337 8.72 -24.91 20.84
C TRP A 337 9.00 -25.32 22.28
N GLN A 338 9.23 -26.61 22.53
CA GLN A 338 9.65 -27.10 23.84
C GLN A 338 11.16 -27.30 23.87
N LYS A 339 11.79 -26.81 24.95
CA LYS A 339 13.20 -27.05 25.22
C LYS A 339 13.44 -28.52 25.59
N ASN A 340 14.41 -29.14 24.92
CA ASN A 340 14.88 -30.49 25.19
C ASN A 340 15.97 -30.47 26.27
N ALA A 341 16.22 -31.62 26.91
CA ALA A 341 17.24 -31.76 27.95
C ALA A 341 18.68 -31.46 27.47
N ASP A 342 18.94 -31.54 26.16
CA ASP A 342 20.22 -31.20 25.54
C ASP A 342 20.34 -29.69 25.21
N GLY A 343 19.32 -28.90 25.51
CA GLY A 343 19.25 -27.46 25.25
C GLY A 343 18.75 -27.09 23.85
N THR A 344 18.43 -28.06 22.98
CA THR A 344 17.78 -27.81 21.68
C THR A 344 16.26 -27.60 21.83
N PHE A 345 15.57 -27.25 20.75
CA PHE A 345 14.12 -27.04 20.76
C PHE A 345 13.41 -27.96 19.76
N THR A 346 12.27 -28.50 20.17
CA THR A 346 11.37 -29.29 19.30
C THR A 346 10.04 -28.59 19.15
N GLN A 347 9.52 -28.50 17.92
CA GLN A 347 8.17 -28.04 17.69
C GLN A 347 7.16 -29.06 18.24
N ILE A 348 6.31 -28.63 19.17
CA ILE A 348 5.30 -29.49 19.82
C ILE A 348 3.87 -29.21 19.34
N TYR A 349 3.60 -27.99 18.87
CA TYR A 349 2.28 -27.59 18.38
C TYR A 349 2.40 -26.38 17.44
N SER A 350 1.44 -26.24 16.52
CA SER A 350 1.32 -25.06 15.64
C SER A 350 -0.15 -24.72 15.46
N GLU A 351 -0.48 -23.45 15.67
CA GLU A 351 -1.81 -22.91 15.50
C GLU A 351 -1.84 -21.97 14.30
N LYS A 352 -2.53 -22.41 13.24
CA LYS A 352 -2.42 -21.82 11.90
C LYS A 352 -3.46 -20.74 11.59
N LYS A 353 -4.50 -20.62 12.43
CA LYS A 353 -5.74 -19.88 12.10
C LYS A 353 -6.06 -18.75 13.08
N ILE A 354 -5.08 -18.29 13.85
CA ILE A 354 -5.32 -17.32 14.93
C ILE A 354 -4.90 -15.90 14.61
N VAL A 355 -4.00 -15.69 13.64
CA VAL A 355 -3.49 -14.36 13.28
C VAL A 355 -4.32 -13.79 12.14
N GLY A 356 -4.50 -12.48 12.08
CA GLY A 356 -5.04 -11.81 10.90
C GLY A 356 -6.55 -11.98 10.69
N ILE A 357 -7.36 -11.76 11.71
CA ILE A 357 -8.80 -12.10 11.68
C ILE A 357 -9.65 -10.84 11.49
N SER A 358 -10.74 -10.97 10.71
CA SER A 358 -11.77 -9.93 10.54
C SER A 358 -11.16 -8.56 10.21
N ILE A 359 -10.22 -8.52 9.27
CA ILE A 359 -9.54 -7.28 8.88
C ILE A 359 -10.62 -6.33 8.35
N SER A 360 -10.75 -5.18 9.00
CA SER A 360 -11.95 -4.35 8.94
C SER A 360 -11.64 -2.92 8.53
N THR A 361 -12.52 -2.34 7.73
CA THR A 361 -12.52 -0.90 7.42
C THR A 361 -13.95 -0.34 7.41
N LYS A 362 -14.09 0.98 7.37
CA LYS A 362 -15.40 1.63 7.24
C LYS A 362 -15.92 1.40 5.81
N ALA A 363 -17.19 1.00 5.69
CA ALA A 363 -17.82 0.81 4.38
C ALA A 363 -18.03 2.15 3.65
N VAL A 364 -17.91 2.12 2.32
CA VAL A 364 -18.17 3.27 1.46
C VAL A 364 -19.62 3.74 1.65
N GLY A 365 -19.80 5.05 1.88
CA GLY A 365 -21.13 5.67 1.99
C GLY A 365 -21.93 5.33 3.24
N SER A 366 -21.37 4.57 4.21
CA SER A 366 -22.07 4.24 5.46
C SER A 366 -21.12 4.14 6.67
N ASN A 367 -21.68 3.99 7.87
CA ASN A 367 -20.90 3.75 9.09
C ASN A 367 -20.73 2.26 9.43
N GLU A 368 -21.13 1.37 8.52
CA GLU A 368 -21.03 -0.07 8.73
C GLU A 368 -19.60 -0.58 8.58
N ARG A 369 -19.35 -1.75 9.17
CA ARG A 369 -18.07 -2.46 9.05
C ARG A 369 -18.04 -3.21 7.72
N SER A 370 -17.00 -2.98 6.95
CA SER A 370 -16.65 -3.80 5.78
C SER A 370 -15.52 -4.75 6.16
N ASP A 371 -15.74 -6.05 5.95
CA ASP A 371 -14.70 -7.06 6.09
C ASP A 371 -13.86 -7.15 4.81
N ILE A 372 -12.56 -6.95 4.94
CA ILE A 372 -11.59 -6.95 3.86
C ILE A 372 -10.48 -7.99 4.07
N THR A 373 -10.69 -8.99 4.93
CA THR A 373 -9.73 -10.08 5.18
C THR A 373 -9.32 -10.77 3.87
N HIS A 374 -10.28 -10.95 2.98
CA HIS A 374 -10.09 -11.51 1.64
C HIS A 374 -9.26 -10.63 0.68
N LEU A 375 -8.80 -9.44 1.07
CA LEU A 375 -7.81 -8.68 0.31
C LEU A 375 -6.38 -8.97 0.76
N TYR A 376 -6.22 -9.36 2.02
CA TYR A 376 -4.92 -9.61 2.66
C TYR A 376 -4.49 -11.07 2.59
N LYS A 377 -5.44 -12.02 2.62
CA LYS A 377 -5.13 -13.45 2.59
C LYS A 377 -6.23 -14.33 2.04
N HIS A 378 -5.84 -15.52 1.60
CA HIS A 378 -6.76 -16.54 1.14
C HIS A 378 -7.56 -17.14 2.32
N PRO A 379 -8.72 -17.77 2.06
CA PRO A 379 -9.51 -18.39 3.13
C PRO A 379 -8.73 -19.44 3.91
N GLU A 380 -8.83 -19.40 5.23
CA GLU A 380 -8.13 -20.30 6.16
C GLU A 380 -8.38 -21.79 5.85
N GLY A 381 -7.31 -22.55 5.59
CA GLY A 381 -7.38 -23.97 5.24
C GLY A 381 -7.64 -24.27 3.76
N SER A 382 -7.60 -23.25 2.90
CA SER A 382 -7.50 -23.44 1.44
C SER A 382 -6.07 -23.80 1.03
N ASN A 383 -5.90 -24.42 -0.14
CA ASN A 383 -4.56 -24.74 -0.65
C ASN A 383 -3.79 -23.45 -0.96
N GLU A 384 -4.47 -22.44 -1.48
CA GLU A 384 -3.89 -21.14 -1.82
C GLU A 384 -3.34 -20.41 -0.58
N GLU A 385 -4.04 -20.50 0.56
CA GLU A 385 -3.54 -19.97 1.83
C GLU A 385 -2.22 -20.65 2.22
N ARG A 386 -2.16 -21.99 2.13
CA ARG A 386 -0.93 -22.71 2.46
C ARG A 386 0.22 -22.39 1.52
N ILE A 387 -0.04 -22.33 0.22
CA ILE A 387 0.97 -21.98 -0.79
C ILE A 387 1.52 -20.57 -0.51
N ALA A 388 0.66 -19.60 -0.15
CA ALA A 388 1.11 -18.25 0.17
C ALA A 388 2.03 -18.23 1.41
N VAL A 389 1.66 -18.94 2.50
CA VAL A 389 2.50 -19.05 3.71
C VAL A 389 3.82 -19.75 3.41
N GLU A 390 3.80 -20.88 2.71
CA GLU A 390 5.02 -21.61 2.33
C GLU A 390 5.93 -20.79 1.42
N THR A 391 5.35 -20.08 0.45
CA THR A 391 6.08 -19.14 -0.42
C THR A 391 6.74 -18.06 0.42
N ALA A 392 5.99 -17.41 1.31
CA ALA A 392 6.52 -16.35 2.16
C ALA A 392 7.66 -16.86 3.06
N CYS A 393 7.42 -17.95 3.81
CA CYS A 393 8.39 -18.55 4.71
C CYS A 393 9.67 -19.01 4.00
N SER A 394 9.60 -19.40 2.71
CA SER A 394 10.79 -19.75 1.91
C SER A 394 11.79 -18.58 1.74
N PHE A 395 11.33 -17.34 1.89
CA PHE A 395 12.15 -16.13 1.87
C PHE A 395 12.42 -15.54 3.28
N GLY A 396 11.88 -16.15 4.33
CA GLY A 396 12.05 -15.71 5.73
C GLY A 396 13.35 -16.21 6.36
N SER A 397 13.66 -15.72 7.57
CA SER A 397 14.89 -16.07 8.31
C SER A 397 14.95 -17.56 8.70
N LYS A 398 13.79 -18.22 8.81
CA LYS A 398 13.63 -19.64 9.16
C LYS A 398 13.13 -20.51 7.99
N ALA A 399 13.54 -20.20 6.76
CA ALA A 399 13.14 -20.95 5.55
C ALA A 399 13.30 -22.49 5.65
N LYS A 400 14.29 -22.98 6.42
CA LYS A 400 14.51 -24.42 6.64
C LYS A 400 13.49 -25.09 7.58
N ALA A 401 12.78 -24.32 8.40
CA ALA A 401 11.71 -24.83 9.28
C ALA A 401 10.42 -25.10 8.48
N TYR A 402 10.21 -24.36 7.38
CA TYR A 402 9.09 -24.51 6.46
C TYR A 402 9.45 -25.20 5.14
N SER A 403 10.69 -25.64 4.96
CA SER A 403 11.07 -26.36 3.76
C SER A 403 10.34 -27.70 3.75
N SER A 404 9.18 -27.72 3.08
CA SER A 404 8.62 -28.95 2.56
C SER A 404 9.73 -29.65 1.76
N PRO A 405 9.87 -30.98 1.86
CA PRO A 405 10.84 -31.75 1.07
C PRO A 405 10.40 -31.84 -0.41
N THR A 406 9.85 -30.77 -0.96
CA THR A 406 9.47 -30.65 -2.37
C THR A 406 10.75 -30.42 -3.17
N ALA A 407 11.11 -31.39 -3.99
CA ALA A 407 12.25 -31.27 -4.87
C ALA A 407 12.04 -30.12 -5.86
N GLN A 408 13.03 -29.24 -6.01
CA GLN A 408 13.03 -28.14 -6.98
C GLN A 408 13.45 -28.63 -8.37
N ASP A 409 12.81 -29.69 -8.83
CA ASP A 409 13.17 -30.39 -10.07
C ASP A 409 12.15 -30.21 -11.18
N VAL A 410 11.03 -29.52 -10.93
CA VAL A 410 10.07 -29.08 -11.94
C VAL A 410 10.23 -27.59 -12.20
N SER A 411 10.47 -27.20 -13.46
CA SER A 411 10.45 -25.80 -13.89
C SER A 411 9.18 -25.49 -14.68
N LEU A 412 8.68 -24.26 -14.55
CA LEU A 412 7.51 -23.75 -15.24
C LEU A 412 7.90 -22.58 -16.14
N GLU A 413 7.45 -22.62 -17.40
CA GLU A 413 7.59 -21.54 -18.36
C GLU A 413 6.21 -21.19 -18.94
N VAL A 414 5.96 -19.90 -19.17
CA VAL A 414 4.71 -19.41 -19.75
C VAL A 414 5.01 -18.64 -21.01
N THR A 415 4.42 -19.06 -22.12
CA THR A 415 4.56 -18.41 -23.42
C THR A 415 3.20 -18.05 -23.99
N LEU A 416 3.17 -16.94 -24.75
CA LEU A 416 2.03 -16.53 -25.55
C LEU A 416 2.36 -16.84 -27.00
N ASP A 417 1.48 -17.58 -27.67
CA ASP A 417 1.68 -17.85 -29.10
C ASP A 417 1.21 -16.66 -29.96
N GLY A 418 1.95 -16.38 -31.05
CA GLY A 418 1.64 -15.30 -31.99
C GLY A 418 1.87 -13.86 -31.49
N GLU A 419 1.06 -12.91 -31.99
CA GLU A 419 1.19 -11.46 -31.69
C GLU A 419 0.61 -11.04 -30.32
N GLY A 420 0.24 -12.01 -29.46
CA GLY A 420 -0.41 -11.76 -28.18
C GLY A 420 -1.93 -11.49 -28.26
N PRO A 421 -2.59 -11.27 -27.11
CA PRO A 421 -4.05 -11.13 -27.03
C PRO A 421 -4.53 -9.87 -27.77
N LYS A 422 -5.51 -10.04 -28.68
CA LYS A 422 -6.16 -8.94 -29.39
C LYS A 422 -7.59 -8.76 -28.92
N MET A 423 -7.97 -7.52 -28.65
CA MET A 423 -9.35 -7.15 -28.37
C MET A 423 -10.26 -7.73 -29.47
N GLY A 424 -11.28 -8.50 -29.10
CA GLY A 424 -12.16 -9.11 -30.10
C GLY A 424 -11.86 -10.56 -30.46
N LYS A 425 -10.74 -11.13 -30.01
CA LYS A 425 -10.27 -12.46 -30.41
C LYS A 425 -9.87 -13.29 -29.21
N ASP A 426 -9.95 -14.61 -29.39
CA ASP A 426 -9.45 -15.58 -28.44
C ASP A 426 -7.92 -15.47 -28.31
N ALA A 427 -7.41 -15.72 -27.11
CA ALA A 427 -5.97 -15.80 -26.86
C ALA A 427 -5.62 -17.19 -26.31
N GLU A 428 -4.50 -17.72 -26.78
CA GLU A 428 -3.94 -18.98 -26.32
C GLU A 428 -2.69 -18.68 -25.49
N LEU A 429 -2.67 -19.18 -24.26
CA LEU A 429 -1.53 -19.15 -23.37
C LEU A 429 -1.00 -20.57 -23.24
N MET A 430 0.30 -20.78 -23.42
CA MET A 430 0.93 -22.08 -23.27
C MET A 430 1.75 -22.10 -21.98
N ILE A 431 1.47 -23.08 -21.13
CA ILE A 431 2.23 -23.33 -19.89
C ILE A 431 3.02 -24.61 -20.09
N THR A 432 4.35 -24.51 -20.04
CA THR A 432 5.26 -25.64 -20.20
C THR A 432 5.87 -26.00 -18.85
N LEU A 433 5.67 -27.25 -18.44
CA LEU A 433 6.29 -27.85 -17.26
C LEU A 433 7.42 -28.78 -17.71
N LYS A 434 8.54 -28.76 -16.99
CA LYS A 434 9.68 -29.65 -17.26
C LYS A 434 10.19 -30.28 -15.98
N ASN A 435 10.09 -31.61 -15.89
CA ASN A 435 10.57 -32.41 -14.77
C ASN A 435 11.98 -32.93 -15.07
N SER A 436 12.97 -32.35 -14.41
CA SER A 436 14.39 -32.71 -14.49
C SER A 436 14.78 -33.89 -13.59
N SER A 437 13.81 -34.47 -12.88
CA SER A 437 14.04 -35.57 -11.94
C SER A 437 13.89 -36.94 -12.58
N SER A 438 14.44 -37.94 -11.90
CA SER A 438 14.24 -39.35 -12.22
C SER A 438 12.96 -39.94 -11.61
N GLN A 439 12.12 -39.12 -10.96
CA GLN A 439 10.85 -39.51 -10.36
C GLN A 439 9.67 -38.79 -11.03
N GLN A 440 8.48 -39.41 -11.00
CA GLN A 440 7.26 -38.74 -11.43
C GLN A 440 6.87 -37.70 -10.38
N ARG A 441 6.34 -36.57 -10.84
CA ARG A 441 5.89 -35.46 -9.97
C ARG A 441 4.42 -35.15 -10.26
N SER A 442 3.61 -35.07 -9.21
CA SER A 442 2.26 -34.51 -9.28
C SER A 442 2.34 -33.01 -9.01
N VAL A 443 1.80 -32.20 -9.92
CA VAL A 443 1.81 -30.73 -9.86
C VAL A 443 0.37 -30.24 -9.90
N SER A 444 -0.06 -29.54 -8.86
CA SER A 444 -1.33 -28.79 -8.87
C SER A 444 -1.06 -27.38 -9.36
N LEU A 445 -1.49 -27.07 -10.57
CA LEU A 445 -1.28 -25.78 -11.21
C LEU A 445 -2.48 -24.87 -10.91
N HIS A 446 -2.24 -23.75 -10.23
CA HIS A 446 -3.25 -22.71 -10.04
C HIS A 446 -2.99 -21.57 -11.01
N SER A 447 -4.01 -21.17 -11.77
CA SER A 447 -3.91 -20.06 -12.72
C SER A 447 -5.04 -19.06 -12.54
N GLN A 448 -4.72 -17.78 -12.67
CA GLN A 448 -5.67 -16.68 -12.56
C GLN A 448 -5.44 -15.66 -13.66
N VAL A 449 -6.55 -15.27 -14.30
CA VAL A 449 -6.60 -14.22 -15.31
C VAL A 449 -7.26 -13.00 -14.71
N SER A 450 -6.55 -11.88 -14.71
CA SER A 450 -7.04 -10.62 -14.18
C SER A 450 -6.97 -9.50 -15.21
N VAL A 451 -7.92 -8.58 -15.09
CA VAL A 451 -8.02 -7.34 -15.84
C VAL A 451 -7.44 -6.22 -14.99
N MET A 452 -6.58 -5.41 -15.58
CA MET A 452 -5.86 -4.34 -14.91
C MET A 452 -5.98 -3.02 -15.68
N TYR A 453 -5.93 -1.89 -14.98
CA TYR A 453 -5.69 -0.61 -15.64
C TYR A 453 -4.28 -0.57 -16.24
N TYR A 454 -4.05 0.26 -17.26
CA TYR A 454 -2.70 0.44 -17.85
C TYR A 454 -1.63 0.87 -16.83
N THR A 455 -2.05 1.42 -15.69
CA THR A 455 -1.20 1.77 -14.55
C THR A 455 -0.73 0.55 -13.73
N GLY A 456 -1.22 -0.66 -14.04
CA GLY A 456 -0.88 -1.90 -13.32
C GLY A 456 -1.74 -2.15 -12.07
N VAL A 457 -2.78 -1.35 -11.85
CA VAL A 457 -3.76 -1.52 -10.75
C VAL A 457 -4.77 -2.61 -11.13
N HIS A 458 -4.99 -3.58 -10.24
CA HIS A 458 -5.97 -4.65 -10.44
C HIS A 458 -7.39 -4.07 -10.47
N LYS A 459 -8.20 -4.51 -11.44
CA LYS A 459 -9.59 -4.11 -11.60
C LYS A 459 -10.54 -5.24 -11.25
N ALA A 460 -10.35 -6.41 -11.85
CA ALA A 460 -11.21 -7.57 -11.65
C ALA A 460 -10.50 -8.87 -12.03
N THR A 461 -10.89 -9.96 -11.38
CA THR A 461 -10.50 -11.32 -11.79
C THR A 461 -11.55 -11.86 -12.75
N VAL A 462 -11.12 -12.30 -13.93
CA VAL A 462 -11.99 -12.81 -15.00
C VAL A 462 -12.18 -14.32 -14.88
N ARG A 463 -11.11 -15.04 -14.55
CA ARG A 463 -11.10 -16.49 -14.49
C ARG A 463 -10.05 -16.99 -13.51
N THR A 464 -10.37 -18.10 -12.85
CA THR A 464 -9.46 -18.88 -12.01
C THR A 464 -9.63 -20.34 -12.39
N ASP A 465 -8.52 -21.06 -12.58
CA ASP A 465 -8.52 -22.49 -12.88
C ASP A 465 -7.50 -23.21 -12.00
N THR A 466 -7.82 -24.45 -11.61
CA THR A 466 -6.92 -25.37 -10.94
C THR A 466 -6.84 -26.65 -11.76
N THR A 467 -5.63 -27.10 -12.08
CA THR A 467 -5.40 -28.29 -12.89
C THR A 467 -4.33 -29.15 -12.24
N ASP A 468 -4.66 -30.40 -11.93
CA ASP A 468 -3.70 -31.39 -11.45
C ASP A 468 -3.05 -32.11 -12.64
N ILE A 469 -1.72 -32.16 -12.64
CA ILE A 469 -0.90 -32.64 -13.75
C ILE A 469 0.13 -33.64 -13.22
N GLU A 470 0.23 -34.80 -13.86
CA GLU A 470 1.29 -35.76 -13.62
C GLU A 470 2.43 -35.52 -14.62
N VAL A 471 3.58 -35.07 -14.15
CA VAL A 471 4.77 -34.81 -14.98
C VAL A 471 5.76 -35.97 -14.85
N LEU A 472 5.92 -36.73 -15.93
CA LEU A 472 6.74 -37.93 -15.96
C LEU A 472 8.26 -37.63 -15.79
N PRO A 473 9.05 -38.60 -15.31
CA PRO A 473 10.49 -38.41 -15.11
C PRO A 473 11.25 -38.24 -16.42
N ASN A 474 12.21 -37.32 -16.45
CA ASN A 474 13.12 -37.07 -17.58
C ASN A 474 12.42 -36.90 -18.96
N GLU A 475 11.12 -36.60 -18.99
CA GLU A 475 10.43 -36.31 -20.25
C GLU A 475 10.80 -34.91 -20.75
N GLY A 476 10.86 -34.79 -22.09
CA GLY A 476 10.89 -33.50 -22.76
C GLY A 476 9.67 -32.66 -22.37
N GLU A 477 9.82 -31.35 -22.47
CA GLU A 477 8.81 -30.31 -22.20
C GLU A 477 7.35 -30.80 -22.31
N TRP A 478 6.62 -30.80 -21.19
CA TRP A 478 5.18 -31.04 -21.17
C TRP A 478 4.47 -29.71 -21.29
N SER A 479 3.81 -29.46 -22.42
CA SER A 479 3.07 -28.22 -22.67
C SER A 479 1.56 -28.43 -22.54
N ILE A 480 0.91 -27.55 -21.79
CA ILE A 480 -0.55 -27.46 -21.71
C ILE A 480 -0.98 -26.13 -22.33
N SER A 481 -1.82 -26.21 -23.35
CA SER A 481 -2.47 -25.04 -23.95
C SER A 481 -3.71 -24.66 -23.15
N PHE A 482 -3.73 -23.43 -22.66
CA PHE A 482 -4.90 -22.79 -22.08
C PHE A 482 -5.57 -21.88 -23.11
N TRP A 483 -6.80 -22.23 -23.49
CA TRP A 483 -7.63 -21.42 -24.36
C TRP A 483 -8.46 -20.43 -23.56
N MET A 484 -8.36 -19.15 -23.92
CA MET A 484 -9.21 -18.09 -23.39
C MET A 484 -10.11 -17.56 -24.48
N THR A 485 -11.40 -17.86 -24.36
CA THR A 485 -12.44 -17.35 -25.26
C THR A 485 -12.95 -16.01 -24.77
N PHE A 486 -12.74 -14.93 -25.53
CA PHE A 486 -13.11 -13.57 -25.10
C PHE A 486 -14.61 -13.24 -25.31
N PHE A 487 -15.41 -14.17 -25.87
CA PHE A 487 -16.71 -13.81 -26.47
C PHE A 487 -17.98 -14.54 -26.01
N HIS A 488 -17.93 -15.44 -25.02
CA HIS A 488 -19.14 -16.19 -24.62
C HIS A 488 -19.88 -15.70 -23.37
N GLN A 489 -19.41 -14.69 -22.65
CA GLN A 489 -20.17 -14.07 -21.57
C GLN A 489 -20.36 -12.57 -21.84
N GLN A 490 -21.62 -12.14 -21.95
CA GLN A 490 -22.02 -10.74 -22.15
C GLN A 490 -21.45 -9.77 -21.09
N ASP A 491 -20.96 -10.28 -19.96
CA ASP A 491 -20.46 -9.49 -18.84
C ASP A 491 -19.05 -8.88 -19.06
N HIS A 492 -18.21 -9.46 -19.93
CA HIS A 492 -16.82 -9.00 -20.09
C HIS A 492 -16.65 -7.73 -20.92
N LYS A 493 -17.67 -7.36 -21.72
CA LYS A 493 -17.66 -6.10 -22.50
C LYS A 493 -17.72 -4.86 -21.61
N ALA A 494 -18.30 -4.96 -20.40
CA ALA A 494 -18.37 -3.84 -19.46
C ALA A 494 -17.00 -3.48 -18.86
N TYR A 495 -16.08 -4.45 -18.78
CA TYR A 495 -14.78 -4.23 -18.15
C TYR A 495 -13.75 -3.64 -19.09
N LEU A 496 -13.83 -3.89 -20.40
CA LEU A 496 -12.81 -3.54 -21.40
C LEU A 496 -13.03 -2.13 -21.99
N THR A 497 -12.63 -1.09 -21.25
CA THR A 497 -12.43 0.27 -21.77
C THR A 497 -11.03 0.43 -22.37
N SER A 498 -10.74 1.55 -23.05
CA SER A 498 -9.65 1.73 -24.02
C SER A 498 -8.19 1.60 -23.54
N ARG A 499 -7.93 1.25 -22.27
CA ARG A 499 -6.56 1.15 -21.69
C ARG A 499 -6.44 0.11 -20.56
N ILE A 500 -6.62 -1.15 -20.93
CA ILE A 500 -6.64 -2.26 -19.97
C ILE A 500 -5.67 -3.36 -20.39
N ASN A 501 -4.95 -3.90 -19.41
CA ASN A 501 -4.01 -5.01 -19.57
C ASN A 501 -4.59 -6.30 -18.98
N ILE A 502 -4.14 -7.44 -19.50
CA ILE A 502 -4.46 -8.77 -18.99
C ILE A 502 -3.23 -9.32 -18.28
N PHE A 503 -3.41 -9.81 -17.06
CA PHE A 503 -2.33 -10.33 -16.24
C PHE A 503 -2.62 -11.77 -15.82
N PHE A 504 -1.58 -12.61 -15.89
CA PHE A 504 -1.63 -14.01 -15.53
C PHE A 504 -0.83 -14.23 -14.25
N ILE A 505 -1.48 -14.80 -13.24
CA ILE A 505 -0.82 -15.28 -12.03
C ILE A 505 -0.86 -16.80 -12.09
N ILE A 506 0.30 -17.43 -11.96
CA ILE A 506 0.46 -18.88 -11.96
C ILE A 506 1.34 -19.24 -10.76
N TYR A 507 0.87 -20.14 -9.91
CA TYR A 507 1.61 -20.65 -8.75
C TYR A 507 1.31 -22.12 -8.49
#